data_AF-H0UIY2-F1
#
_entry.id   AF-H0UIY2-F1
#
_cell.length_a   1.000
_cell.length_b   1.000
_cell.length_c   1.000
_cell.angle_alpha   90.00
_cell.angle_beta   90.00
_cell.angle_gamma   90.00
#
_symmetry.space_group_name_H-M   'P 1'
#
loop_
_entity.id
_entity.type
_entity.pdbx_description
1 polymer ?
#
loop_
_entity_poly.entity_id
_entity_poly.type
_entity_poly.pdbx_seq_one_letter_code
_entity_poly.pdbx_strand_id
1 'polypeptide(L)'
;MSGFPVVRVACRHVFSRPLQFFTLALALALGSALASFLFLAVSGLQDGLARAVEPFSLLVGAKGSQYQLTTNSIFLQDAPLGNISGDLWHELQKDRRVKTATPLGFGDSYLGCPVVGTDQTVFTIRTGGASSPLWLQMKEGRAFQKPYEALVGAAAAQLTGLKIGDTFKTTHGMTAGGHQHHQVYTVTGIAAPVGGPYDRAIFTPMESIWAAHEGHGEHEGGEDHHDEEAEEAEEAHHDVPTSGDVTAVLIEPKSLGAAYALAQSFIKRNDGQVVFPSQVIVRLFSAMGRSEEILSVVVWSVLAVTTVTSLLILFWSGSSRKNEYTLLRALGLPARTLFAVGWVEGAVTICTGLLTGWIVGRAGLWLLFSSLSQKTALTLTAPLTGYEAGAVAAALLAGVAVSALPALAMGRAPMEKLLGTSSL
;
A
#
# COMPACT_ATOMS: atom_id res chain seq x y z
N MET A 1 -19.61 54.45 -3.26
CA MET A 1 -18.85 53.85 -2.14
C MET A 1 -17.90 52.76 -2.65
N SER A 2 -17.15 53.05 -3.73
CA SER A 2 -16.14 52.16 -4.31
C SER A 2 -14.83 52.34 -3.57
N GLY A 3 -14.31 51.27 -2.95
CA GLY A 3 -12.91 51.24 -2.53
C GLY A 3 -12.58 50.85 -1.10
N PHE A 4 -13.50 50.30 -0.27
CA PHE A 4 -13.04 49.68 0.99
C PHE A 4 -12.32 48.37 0.67
N PRO A 5 -11.01 48.25 0.91
CA PRO A 5 -10.24 47.09 0.45
C PRO A 5 -10.40 45.95 1.45
N VAL A 6 -11.58 45.30 1.45
CA VAL A 6 -11.99 44.23 2.38
C VAL A 6 -10.91 43.15 2.50
N VAL A 7 -10.39 42.68 1.37
CA VAL A 7 -9.33 41.65 1.33
C VAL A 7 -8.04 42.15 1.97
N ARG A 8 -7.63 43.39 1.68
CA ARG A 8 -6.40 43.98 2.24
C ARG A 8 -6.50 44.15 3.76
N VAL A 9 -7.66 44.58 4.25
CA VAL A 9 -7.95 44.74 5.67
C VAL A 9 -8.00 43.37 6.36
N ALA A 10 -8.67 42.38 5.76
CA ALA A 10 -8.72 41.02 6.29
C ALA A 10 -7.32 40.39 6.36
N CYS A 11 -6.50 40.50 5.31
CA CYS A 11 -5.12 40.01 5.35
C CYS A 11 -4.30 40.73 6.42
N ARG A 12 -4.43 42.05 6.55
CA ARG A 12 -3.70 42.80 7.59
C ARG A 12 -4.19 42.44 9.00
N HIS A 13 -5.48 42.14 9.18
CA HIS A 13 -6.03 41.61 10.42
C HIS A 13 -5.42 40.25 10.76
N VAL A 14 -5.37 39.32 9.79
CA VAL A 14 -4.73 38.01 9.95
C VAL A 14 -3.28 38.15 10.42
N PHE A 15 -2.49 39.00 9.75
CA PHE A 15 -1.07 39.17 10.09
C PHE A 15 -0.81 40.00 11.35
N SER A 16 -1.79 40.78 11.82
CA SER A 16 -1.65 41.58 13.04
C SER A 16 -1.67 40.75 14.33
N ARG A 17 -2.21 39.52 14.29
CA ARG A 17 -2.25 38.59 15.42
C ARG A 17 -1.77 37.20 15.01
N PRO A 18 -0.46 37.05 14.77
CA PRO A 18 0.11 35.84 14.20
C PRO A 18 -0.17 34.61 15.05
N LEU A 19 -0.22 34.75 16.38
CA LEU A 19 -0.43 33.61 17.29
C LEU A 19 -1.83 33.01 17.18
N GLN A 20 -2.87 33.84 17.01
CA GLN A 20 -4.25 33.37 16.85
C GLN A 20 -4.47 32.74 15.47
N PHE A 21 -3.96 33.38 14.43
CA PHE A 21 -4.00 32.80 13.09
C PHE A 21 -3.24 31.48 13.03
N PHE A 22 -2.03 31.45 13.59
CA PHE A 22 -1.18 30.27 13.61
C PHE A 22 -1.83 29.12 14.37
N THR A 23 -2.37 29.32 15.57
CA THR A 23 -3.01 28.23 16.34
C THR A 23 -4.24 27.68 15.63
N LEU A 24 -5.05 28.54 15.02
CA LEU A 24 -6.22 28.11 14.24
C LEU A 24 -5.80 27.35 12.98
N ALA A 25 -4.88 27.91 12.19
CA ALA A 25 -4.35 27.29 11.00
C ALA A 25 -3.65 25.96 11.32
N LEU A 26 -2.91 25.89 12.43
CA LEU A 26 -2.24 24.67 12.89
C LEU A 26 -3.24 23.59 13.31
N ALA A 27 -4.28 23.94 14.08
CA ALA A 27 -5.32 22.98 14.47
C ALA A 27 -6.03 22.39 13.24
N LEU A 28 -6.40 23.25 12.29
CA LEU A 28 -6.98 22.85 11.00
C LEU A 28 -6.03 21.99 10.18
N ALA A 29 -4.75 22.37 10.13
CA ALA A 29 -3.72 21.62 9.41
C ALA A 29 -3.50 20.23 10.02
N LEU A 30 -3.42 20.10 11.34
CA LEU A 30 -3.26 18.82 12.01
C LEU A 30 -4.47 17.91 11.80
N GLY A 31 -5.68 18.43 11.96
CA GLY A 31 -6.91 17.68 11.73
C GLY A 31 -7.03 17.20 10.28
N SER A 32 -6.77 18.09 9.32
CA SER A 32 -6.80 17.76 7.89
C SER A 32 -5.66 16.83 7.46
N ALA A 33 -4.46 17.01 8.01
CA ALA A 33 -3.31 16.14 7.76
C ALA A 33 -3.59 14.71 8.23
N LEU A 34 -4.09 14.55 9.46
CA LEU A 34 -4.43 13.23 9.99
C LEU A 34 -5.53 12.56 9.18
N ALA A 35 -6.61 13.29 8.87
CA ALA A 35 -7.71 12.77 8.05
C ALA A 35 -7.23 12.31 6.66
N SER A 36 -6.45 13.16 5.98
CA SER A 36 -5.90 12.85 4.65
C SER A 36 -4.91 11.69 4.69
N PHE A 37 -4.02 11.68 5.68
CA PHE A 37 -3.03 10.62 5.86
C PHE A 37 -3.69 9.26 6.08
N LEU A 38 -4.65 9.17 7.01
CA LEU A 38 -5.33 7.92 7.33
C LEU A 38 -6.12 7.38 6.14
N PHE A 39 -6.87 8.24 5.46
CA PHE A 39 -7.63 7.85 4.28
C PHE A 39 -6.71 7.32 3.17
N LEU A 40 -5.67 8.09 2.81
CA LEU A 40 -4.75 7.70 1.75
C LEU A 40 -3.88 6.48 2.11
N ALA A 41 -3.55 6.27 3.40
CA ALA A 41 -2.81 5.10 3.84
C ALA A 41 -3.61 3.81 3.62
N VAL A 42 -4.90 3.81 3.98
CA VAL A 42 -5.77 2.63 3.79
C VAL A 42 -6.00 2.36 2.31
N SER A 43 -6.40 3.37 1.53
CA SER A 43 -6.62 3.19 0.09
C SER A 43 -5.33 2.78 -0.63
N GLY A 44 -4.18 3.39 -0.28
CA GLY A 44 -2.89 3.03 -0.87
C GLY A 44 -2.45 1.61 -0.56
N LEU A 45 -2.77 1.09 0.63
CA LEU A 45 -2.53 -0.32 1.00
C LEU A 45 -3.44 -1.27 0.23
N GLN A 46 -4.74 -0.94 0.13
CA GLN A 46 -5.71 -1.71 -0.65
C GLN A 46 -5.30 -1.81 -2.12
N ASP A 47 -4.97 -0.67 -2.73
CA ASP A 47 -4.53 -0.62 -4.12
C ASP A 47 -3.19 -1.34 -4.32
N GLY A 48 -2.27 -1.23 -3.36
CA GLY A 48 -0.97 -1.93 -3.41
C GLY A 48 -1.12 -3.44 -3.41
N LEU A 49 -1.97 -3.97 -2.51
CA LEU A 49 -2.27 -5.40 -2.45
C LEU A 49 -3.06 -5.88 -3.68
N ALA A 50 -4.00 -5.07 -4.19
CA ALA A 50 -4.76 -5.37 -5.39
C ALA A 50 -3.87 -5.44 -6.64
N ARG A 51 -2.94 -4.50 -6.81
CA ARG A 51 -1.95 -4.52 -7.90
C ARG A 51 -1.04 -5.75 -7.84
N ALA A 52 -0.63 -6.16 -6.63
CA ALA A 52 0.24 -7.31 -6.46
C ALA A 52 -0.42 -8.63 -6.91
N VAL A 53 -1.74 -8.78 -6.75
CA VAL A 53 -2.47 -9.98 -7.20
C VAL A 53 -2.96 -9.91 -8.64
N GLU A 54 -2.97 -8.74 -9.28
CA GLU A 54 -3.50 -8.53 -10.64
C GLU A 54 -2.92 -9.47 -11.72
N PRO A 55 -1.61 -9.79 -11.75
CA PRO A 55 -1.06 -10.73 -12.72
C PRO A 55 -1.55 -12.17 -12.51
N PHE A 56 -2.07 -12.50 -11.32
CA PHE A 56 -2.26 -13.86 -10.86
C PHE A 56 -3.74 -14.25 -10.81
N SER A 57 -4.22 -14.88 -11.89
CA SER A 57 -5.63 -15.26 -12.01
C SER A 57 -6.03 -16.41 -11.07
N LEU A 58 -5.21 -17.47 -11.06
CA LEU A 58 -5.52 -18.70 -10.35
C LEU A 58 -4.22 -19.40 -9.95
N LEU A 59 -4.19 -19.93 -8.73
CA LEU A 59 -3.03 -20.57 -8.15
C LEU A 59 -3.36 -22.00 -7.78
N VAL A 60 -2.51 -22.94 -8.14
CA VAL A 60 -2.59 -24.34 -7.72
C VAL A 60 -1.40 -24.65 -6.82
N GLY A 61 -1.62 -25.31 -5.71
CA GLY A 61 -0.55 -25.71 -4.79
C GLY A 61 -1.01 -26.76 -3.78
N ALA A 62 -0.13 -27.08 -2.83
CA ALA A 62 -0.41 -28.09 -1.81
C ALA A 62 -1.65 -27.76 -0.97
N LYS A 63 -2.34 -28.79 -0.46
CA LYS A 63 -3.47 -28.63 0.45
C LYS A 63 -3.04 -27.93 1.74
N GLY A 64 -3.89 -27.05 2.26
CA GLY A 64 -3.59 -26.27 3.46
C GLY A 64 -4.24 -24.90 3.45
N SER A 65 -3.64 -23.93 4.13
CA SER A 65 -4.16 -22.57 4.23
C SER A 65 -4.10 -21.81 2.89
N GLN A 66 -5.27 -21.43 2.35
CA GLN A 66 -5.33 -20.60 1.13
C GLN A 66 -4.59 -19.26 1.29
N TYR A 67 -4.58 -18.72 2.51
CA TYR A 67 -3.83 -17.50 2.84
C TYR A 67 -2.33 -17.75 2.72
N GLN A 68 -1.80 -18.81 3.33
CA GLN A 68 -0.37 -19.11 3.27
C GLN A 68 0.09 -19.40 1.84
N LEU A 69 -0.71 -20.15 1.05
CA LEU A 69 -0.39 -20.39 -0.36
C LEU A 69 -0.29 -19.07 -1.14
N THR A 70 -1.23 -18.15 -0.90
CA THR A 70 -1.27 -16.84 -1.57
C THR A 70 -0.12 -15.93 -1.10
N THR A 71 0.15 -15.87 0.21
CA THR A 71 1.22 -15.06 0.80
C THR A 71 2.59 -15.54 0.33
N ASN A 72 2.83 -16.85 0.31
CA ASN A 72 4.07 -17.43 -0.20
C ASN A 72 4.24 -17.23 -1.70
N SER A 73 3.23 -17.59 -2.49
CA SER A 73 3.39 -17.56 -3.95
C SER A 73 3.36 -16.16 -4.55
N ILE A 74 2.61 -15.20 -3.99
CA ILE A 74 2.44 -13.88 -4.60
C ILE A 74 3.24 -12.80 -3.89
N PHE A 75 3.26 -12.85 -2.56
CA PHE A 75 3.96 -11.86 -1.75
C PHE A 75 5.38 -12.28 -1.40
N LEU A 76 5.77 -13.51 -1.74
CA LEU A 76 7.08 -14.10 -1.43
C LEU A 76 7.39 -14.02 0.06
N GLN A 77 6.34 -14.21 0.87
CA GLN A 77 6.34 -14.15 2.33
C GLN A 77 5.83 -15.47 2.89
N ASP A 78 6.26 -15.85 4.10
CA ASP A 78 6.01 -17.16 4.71
C ASP A 78 6.72 -18.33 4.01
N ALA A 79 6.81 -19.44 4.74
CA ALA A 79 7.33 -20.69 4.22
C ALA A 79 6.32 -21.35 3.27
N PRO A 80 6.80 -22.11 2.26
CA PRO A 80 5.98 -23.01 1.45
C PRO A 80 5.04 -23.86 2.31
N LEU A 81 3.82 -24.10 1.83
CA LEU A 81 2.91 -25.06 2.45
C LEU A 81 3.35 -26.50 2.23
N GLY A 82 4.00 -26.74 1.10
CA GLY A 82 4.34 -28.04 0.57
C GLY A 82 4.41 -28.00 -0.94
N ASN A 83 4.89 -29.08 -1.54
CA ASN A 83 5.00 -29.21 -2.99
C ASN A 83 3.81 -29.99 -3.58
N ILE A 84 3.59 -29.80 -4.87
CA ILE A 84 2.71 -30.64 -5.69
C ILE A 84 3.54 -31.43 -6.68
N SER A 85 3.04 -32.61 -7.04
CA SER A 85 3.78 -33.50 -7.92
C SER A 85 4.00 -32.91 -9.31
N GLY A 86 5.14 -33.24 -9.91
CA GLY A 86 5.41 -32.91 -11.32
C GLY A 86 4.32 -33.41 -12.26
N ASP A 87 3.71 -34.57 -11.98
CA ASP A 87 2.60 -35.11 -12.77
C ASP A 87 1.37 -34.20 -12.76
N LEU A 88 1.03 -33.61 -11.61
CA LEU A 88 -0.09 -32.67 -11.49
C LEU A 88 0.19 -31.40 -12.31
N TRP A 89 1.43 -30.90 -12.29
CA TRP A 89 1.82 -29.76 -13.12
C TRP A 89 1.69 -30.09 -14.63
N HIS A 90 2.15 -31.26 -15.07
CA HIS A 90 2.00 -31.69 -16.46
C HIS A 90 0.53 -31.94 -16.87
N GLU A 91 -0.33 -32.40 -15.94
CA GLU A 91 -1.77 -32.51 -16.15
C GLU A 91 -2.36 -31.11 -16.44
N LEU A 92 -2.01 -30.11 -15.63
CA LEU A 92 -2.48 -28.73 -15.78
C LEU A 92 -2.03 -28.11 -17.10
N GLN A 93 -0.81 -28.38 -17.57
CA GLN A 93 -0.33 -27.91 -18.88
C GLN A 93 -1.15 -28.45 -20.05
N LYS A 94 -1.69 -29.68 -19.92
CA LYS A 94 -2.49 -30.34 -20.97
C LYS A 94 -3.99 -30.03 -20.86
N ASP A 95 -4.43 -29.41 -19.77
CA ASP A 95 -5.84 -29.13 -19.53
C ASP A 95 -6.39 -28.11 -20.55
N ARG A 96 -7.51 -28.45 -21.20
CA ARG A 96 -8.13 -27.59 -22.22
C ARG A 96 -8.61 -26.25 -21.68
N ARG A 97 -8.85 -26.13 -20.37
CA ARG A 97 -9.29 -24.92 -19.66
C ARG A 97 -8.14 -23.93 -19.42
N VAL A 98 -6.91 -24.44 -19.42
CA VAL A 98 -5.68 -23.70 -19.11
C VAL A 98 -5.08 -23.16 -20.41
N LYS A 99 -4.64 -21.90 -20.38
CA LYS A 99 -3.89 -21.25 -21.45
C LYS A 99 -2.39 -21.39 -21.21
N THR A 100 -1.94 -21.12 -19.99
CA THR A 100 -0.57 -21.32 -19.53
C THR A 100 -0.57 -21.83 -18.08
N ALA A 101 0.40 -22.69 -17.76
CA ALA A 101 0.63 -23.23 -16.43
C ALA A 101 2.10 -23.03 -16.05
N THR A 102 2.38 -21.93 -15.37
CA THR A 102 3.72 -21.51 -14.99
C THR A 102 4.10 -22.10 -13.63
N PRO A 103 5.11 -22.98 -13.55
CA PRO A 103 5.52 -23.55 -12.29
C PRO A 103 6.32 -22.52 -11.46
N LEU A 104 6.22 -22.63 -10.14
CA LEU A 104 6.93 -21.80 -9.17
C LEU A 104 7.55 -22.70 -8.11
N GLY A 105 8.84 -22.53 -7.90
CA GLY A 105 9.63 -23.22 -6.87
C GLY A 105 10.22 -22.21 -5.92
N PHE A 106 10.04 -22.44 -4.62
CA PHE A 106 10.52 -21.58 -3.55
C PHE A 106 11.35 -22.38 -2.55
N GLY A 107 12.17 -21.70 -1.75
CA GLY A 107 12.93 -22.35 -0.67
C GLY A 107 14.25 -21.65 -0.36
N ASP A 108 14.85 -21.03 -1.36
CA ASP A 108 16.15 -20.38 -1.26
C ASP A 108 16.04 -18.85 -1.25
N SER A 109 17.06 -18.19 -0.71
CA SER A 109 17.23 -16.74 -0.83
C SER A 109 18.69 -16.34 -1.03
N TYR A 110 18.90 -15.07 -1.41
CA TYR A 110 20.20 -14.42 -1.41
C TYR A 110 20.08 -13.04 -0.77
N LEU A 111 20.77 -12.82 0.36
CA LEU A 111 20.69 -11.57 1.15
C LEU A 111 19.23 -11.14 1.44
N GLY A 112 18.35 -12.09 1.72
CA GLY A 112 16.93 -11.85 1.98
C GLY A 112 16.08 -11.51 0.74
N CYS A 113 16.64 -11.67 -0.46
CA CYS A 113 15.91 -11.66 -1.73
C CYS A 113 15.50 -13.11 -2.09
N PRO A 114 14.20 -13.42 -2.21
CA PRO A 114 13.75 -14.77 -2.54
C PRO A 114 14.25 -15.23 -3.92
N VAL A 115 14.69 -16.47 -4.00
CA VAL A 115 15.02 -17.12 -5.28
C VAL A 115 13.79 -17.90 -5.73
N VAL A 116 13.36 -17.63 -6.96
CA VAL A 116 12.15 -18.23 -7.54
C VAL A 116 12.54 -19.07 -8.75
N GLY A 117 12.39 -20.39 -8.61
CA GLY A 117 12.48 -21.32 -9.72
C GLY A 117 11.24 -21.24 -10.60
N THR A 118 11.40 -21.14 -11.91
CA THR A 118 10.28 -21.16 -12.86
C THR A 118 10.76 -21.54 -14.26
N ASP A 119 9.85 -21.61 -15.23
CA ASP A 119 10.18 -21.87 -16.64
C ASP A 119 9.97 -20.61 -17.51
N GLN A 120 10.14 -20.75 -18.83
CA GLN A 120 10.00 -19.63 -19.76
C GLN A 120 8.58 -19.06 -19.84
N THR A 121 7.56 -19.77 -19.35
CA THR A 121 6.17 -19.30 -19.43
C THR A 121 5.92 -18.08 -18.53
N VAL A 122 6.77 -17.83 -17.54
CA VAL A 122 6.70 -16.63 -16.68
C VAL A 122 6.77 -15.33 -17.50
N PHE A 123 7.51 -15.33 -18.60
CA PHE A 123 7.66 -14.17 -19.50
C PHE A 123 6.44 -13.94 -20.40
N THR A 124 5.42 -14.79 -20.32
CA THR A 124 4.19 -14.68 -21.12
C THR A 124 3.00 -14.11 -20.34
N ILE A 125 3.14 -13.98 -19.02
CA ILE A 125 2.10 -13.47 -18.11
C ILE A 125 1.82 -12.00 -18.42
N ARG A 126 0.55 -11.58 -18.36
CA ARG A 126 0.10 -10.21 -18.62
C ARG A 126 -0.75 -9.67 -17.47
N THR A 127 -0.65 -8.37 -17.21
CA THR A 127 -1.43 -7.67 -16.17
C THR A 127 -2.68 -7.01 -16.76
N GLY A 128 -3.89 -7.47 -16.46
CA GLY A 128 -5.11 -6.78 -16.90
C GLY A 128 -5.60 -7.08 -18.32
N GLY A 129 -5.23 -8.23 -18.90
CA GLY A 129 -5.85 -8.78 -20.12
C GLY A 129 -4.94 -8.85 -21.35
N ALA A 130 -5.53 -9.24 -22.49
CA ALA A 130 -4.77 -9.60 -23.70
C ALA A 130 -3.98 -8.45 -24.35
N SER A 131 -4.44 -7.21 -24.17
CA SER A 131 -3.82 -5.99 -24.74
C SER A 131 -2.79 -5.34 -23.83
N SER A 132 -2.64 -5.84 -22.61
CA SER A 132 -1.75 -5.26 -21.61
C SER A 132 -0.29 -5.68 -21.82
N PRO A 133 0.68 -4.90 -21.32
CA PRO A 133 2.09 -5.29 -21.35
C PRO A 133 2.34 -6.64 -20.68
N LEU A 134 3.45 -7.29 -21.05
CA LEU A 134 3.97 -8.44 -20.32
C LEU A 134 4.31 -7.99 -18.90
N TRP A 135 4.01 -8.84 -17.93
CA TRP A 135 4.25 -8.56 -16.51
C TRP A 135 5.75 -8.49 -16.22
N LEU A 136 6.51 -9.52 -16.60
CA LEU A 136 7.97 -9.56 -16.44
C LEU A 136 8.65 -9.16 -17.74
N GLN A 137 9.36 -8.02 -17.71
CA GLN A 137 10.08 -7.48 -18.86
C GLN A 137 11.57 -7.32 -18.55
N MET A 138 12.39 -7.39 -19.58
CA MET A 138 13.83 -7.18 -19.46
C MET A 138 14.14 -5.68 -19.51
N LYS A 139 14.95 -5.20 -18.56
CA LYS A 139 15.56 -3.87 -18.63
C LYS A 139 16.93 -3.96 -19.31
N GLU A 140 17.75 -4.90 -18.88
CA GLU A 140 19.15 -5.08 -19.33
C GLU A 140 19.48 -6.58 -19.43
N GLY A 141 20.33 -6.95 -20.39
CA GLY A 141 20.78 -8.34 -20.58
C GLY A 141 19.73 -9.25 -21.22
N ARG A 142 19.69 -10.51 -20.79
CA ARG A 142 18.75 -11.52 -21.30
C ARG A 142 18.10 -12.32 -20.17
N ALA A 143 17.01 -13.00 -20.50
CA ALA A 143 16.41 -14.00 -19.62
C ALA A 143 17.35 -15.20 -19.42
N PHE A 144 17.16 -15.91 -18.29
CA PHE A 144 17.81 -17.19 -18.03
C PHE A 144 17.37 -18.24 -19.05
N GLN A 145 18.27 -19.14 -19.41
CA GLN A 145 18.03 -20.22 -20.38
C GLN A 145 18.59 -21.56 -19.90
N LYS A 146 19.62 -21.54 -19.07
CA LYS A 146 20.31 -22.73 -18.56
C LYS A 146 20.30 -22.74 -17.03
N PRO A 147 20.35 -23.93 -16.40
CA PRO A 147 20.45 -24.03 -14.95
C PRO A 147 21.55 -23.13 -14.38
N TYR A 148 21.28 -22.55 -13.21
CA TYR A 148 22.14 -21.60 -12.50
C TYR A 148 22.37 -20.24 -13.20
N GLU A 149 21.56 -19.90 -14.20
CA GLU A 149 21.44 -18.52 -14.68
C GLU A 149 20.34 -17.77 -13.92
N ALA A 150 20.63 -16.53 -13.53
CA ALA A 150 19.72 -15.71 -12.75
C ALA A 150 19.28 -14.45 -13.52
N LEU A 151 17.99 -14.16 -13.47
CA LEU A 151 17.41 -12.87 -13.81
C LEU A 151 17.05 -12.15 -12.51
N VAL A 152 17.67 -11.00 -12.26
CA VAL A 152 17.51 -10.27 -11.00
C VAL A 152 16.40 -9.23 -11.13
N GLY A 153 15.45 -9.23 -10.19
CA GLY A 153 14.40 -8.22 -10.08
C GLY A 153 14.95 -6.81 -9.86
N ALA A 154 14.17 -5.78 -10.21
CA ALA A 154 14.65 -4.40 -10.17
C ALA A 154 15.07 -3.92 -8.77
N ALA A 155 14.31 -4.29 -7.72
CA ALA A 155 14.65 -3.96 -6.34
C ALA A 155 15.74 -4.90 -5.79
N ALA A 156 15.74 -6.18 -6.16
CA ALA A 156 16.80 -7.11 -5.79
C ALA A 156 18.18 -6.63 -6.27
N ALA A 157 18.28 -6.13 -7.50
CA ALA A 157 19.53 -5.58 -8.04
C ALA A 157 20.02 -4.36 -7.25
N GLN A 158 19.10 -3.50 -6.79
CA GLN A 158 19.45 -2.33 -5.97
C GLN A 158 19.89 -2.70 -4.55
N LEU A 159 19.21 -3.67 -3.93
CA LEU A 159 19.50 -4.11 -2.56
C LEU A 159 20.79 -4.91 -2.45
N THR A 160 21.02 -5.80 -3.41
CA THR A 160 22.18 -6.71 -3.41
C THR A 160 23.41 -6.12 -4.10
N GLY A 161 23.21 -5.12 -4.97
CA GLY A 161 24.25 -4.57 -5.82
C GLY A 161 24.67 -5.45 -6.99
N LEU A 162 23.98 -6.58 -7.22
CA LEU A 162 24.28 -7.52 -8.31
C LEU A 162 24.13 -6.87 -9.68
N LYS A 163 25.11 -7.13 -10.55
CA LYS A 163 25.17 -6.71 -11.95
C LYS A 163 25.26 -7.92 -12.87
N ILE A 164 24.98 -7.70 -14.16
CA ILE A 164 25.15 -8.73 -15.18
C ILE A 164 26.61 -9.20 -15.21
N GLY A 165 26.81 -10.51 -15.13
CA GLY A 165 28.11 -11.16 -15.05
C GLY A 165 28.56 -11.50 -13.62
N ASP A 166 27.91 -10.95 -12.59
CA ASP A 166 28.22 -11.29 -11.20
C ASP A 166 27.76 -12.72 -10.88
N THR A 167 28.40 -13.32 -9.88
CA THR A 167 28.06 -14.65 -9.38
C THR A 167 27.72 -14.63 -7.91
N PHE A 168 26.78 -15.47 -7.49
CA PHE A 168 26.37 -15.57 -6.09
C PHE A 168 25.97 -17.00 -5.72
N LYS A 169 25.84 -17.26 -4.42
CA LYS A 169 25.38 -18.54 -3.85
C LYS A 169 24.14 -18.28 -3.00
N THR A 170 23.20 -19.22 -3.03
CA THR A 170 21.95 -19.12 -2.28
C THR A 170 22.09 -19.75 -0.90
N THR A 171 21.20 -19.36 0.01
CA THR A 171 21.04 -19.96 1.34
C THR A 171 19.63 -20.49 1.48
N HIS A 172 19.47 -21.60 2.20
CA HIS A 172 18.14 -22.11 2.57
C HIS A 172 17.37 -21.11 3.43
N GLY A 173 16.08 -20.97 3.15
CA GLY A 173 15.18 -20.10 3.88
C GLY A 173 15.44 -18.62 3.65
N MET A 174 14.77 -17.79 4.45
CA MET A 174 14.80 -16.32 4.33
C MET A 174 15.69 -15.65 5.39
N THR A 175 16.28 -16.43 6.30
CA THR A 175 17.06 -15.94 7.45
C THR A 175 18.55 -15.94 7.15
N ALA A 176 19.25 -14.89 7.58
CA ALA A 176 20.70 -14.77 7.49
C ALA A 176 21.36 -15.75 8.48
N GLY A 177 21.55 -17.00 8.04
CA GLY A 177 22.10 -18.08 8.87
C GLY A 177 21.81 -19.49 8.34
N GLY A 178 20.95 -19.64 7.33
CA GLY A 178 20.69 -20.95 6.71
C GLY A 178 21.90 -21.55 6.00
N HIS A 179 21.92 -22.87 5.85
CA HIS A 179 22.95 -23.58 5.10
C HIS A 179 23.08 -23.01 3.69
N GLN A 180 24.32 -22.67 3.32
CA GLN A 180 24.64 -22.11 2.01
C GLN A 180 24.83 -23.24 1.01
N HIS A 181 24.19 -23.11 -0.14
CA HIS A 181 24.37 -24.02 -1.26
C HIS A 181 25.77 -23.87 -1.88
N HIS A 182 26.31 -24.97 -2.38
CA HIS A 182 27.62 -24.97 -3.03
C HIS A 182 27.56 -24.40 -4.46
N GLN A 183 26.40 -24.51 -5.10
CA GLN A 183 26.12 -24.13 -6.47
C GLN A 183 26.21 -22.61 -6.66
N VAL A 184 26.80 -22.20 -7.77
CA VAL A 184 27.07 -20.80 -8.09
C VAL A 184 26.15 -20.35 -9.22
N TYR A 185 25.34 -19.35 -8.94
CA TYR A 185 24.46 -18.71 -9.90
C TYR A 185 25.19 -17.57 -10.61
N THR A 186 24.90 -17.37 -11.90
CA THR A 186 25.44 -16.27 -12.71
C THR A 186 24.33 -15.34 -13.16
N VAL A 187 24.49 -14.04 -12.92
CA VAL A 187 23.50 -13.02 -13.32
C VAL A 187 23.58 -12.78 -14.83
N THR A 188 22.48 -13.04 -15.54
CA THR A 188 22.40 -12.90 -17.01
C THR A 188 21.58 -11.70 -17.46
N GLY A 189 20.77 -11.12 -16.56
CA GLY A 189 19.94 -9.97 -16.86
C GLY A 189 19.34 -9.33 -15.62
N ILE A 190 18.80 -8.13 -15.82
CA ILE A 190 18.07 -7.36 -14.82
C ILE A 190 16.68 -7.05 -15.39
N ALA A 191 15.64 -7.37 -14.62
CA ALA A 191 14.26 -7.11 -14.99
C ALA A 191 13.91 -5.62 -14.83
N ALA A 192 12.97 -5.15 -15.66
CA ALA A 192 12.30 -3.87 -15.44
C ALA A 192 11.37 -3.99 -14.21
N PRO A 193 11.08 -2.88 -13.50
CA PRO A 193 10.20 -2.91 -12.35
C PRO A 193 8.80 -3.45 -12.72
N VAL A 194 8.34 -4.49 -12.02
CA VAL A 194 7.01 -5.08 -12.18
C VAL A 194 5.97 -4.42 -11.30
N GLY A 195 6.37 -3.64 -10.30
CA GLY A 195 5.45 -2.93 -9.42
C GLY A 195 4.82 -3.84 -8.36
N GLY A 196 5.63 -4.70 -7.75
CA GLY A 196 5.14 -5.66 -6.75
C GLY A 196 6.24 -6.52 -6.11
N PRO A 197 5.86 -7.56 -5.34
CA PRO A 197 6.79 -8.34 -4.53
C PRO A 197 7.95 -8.97 -5.30
N TYR A 198 7.68 -9.35 -6.54
CA TYR A 198 8.65 -9.95 -7.45
C TYR A 198 9.75 -9.00 -7.94
N ASP A 199 9.67 -7.69 -7.67
CA ASP A 199 10.81 -6.79 -7.86
C ASP A 199 12.00 -7.17 -6.96
N ARG A 200 11.74 -7.85 -5.84
CA ARG A 200 12.77 -8.38 -4.93
C ARG A 200 13.15 -9.83 -5.21
N ALA A 201 12.54 -10.47 -6.21
CA ALA A 201 12.85 -11.85 -6.55
C ALA A 201 14.11 -11.95 -7.43
N ILE A 202 14.77 -13.09 -7.33
CA ILE A 202 15.78 -13.54 -8.30
C ILE A 202 15.19 -14.77 -8.99
N PHE A 203 14.95 -14.67 -10.29
CA PHE A 203 14.38 -15.76 -11.07
C PHE A 203 15.46 -16.66 -11.64
N THR A 204 15.23 -17.97 -11.60
CA THR A 204 16.15 -18.99 -12.13
C THR A 204 15.34 -20.11 -12.79
N PRO A 205 15.91 -20.90 -13.72
CA PRO A 205 15.24 -22.08 -14.21
C PRO A 205 14.91 -23.04 -13.07
N MET A 206 13.74 -23.66 -13.09
CA MET A 206 13.27 -24.61 -12.08
C MET A 206 14.29 -25.73 -11.83
N GLU A 207 14.97 -26.18 -12.87
CA GLU A 207 16.02 -27.19 -12.81
C GLU A 207 17.17 -26.81 -11.87
N SER A 208 17.41 -25.51 -11.67
CA SER A 208 18.43 -25.02 -10.72
C SER A 208 18.00 -25.26 -9.27
N ILE A 209 16.70 -25.17 -8.99
CA ILE A 209 16.15 -25.49 -7.67
C ILE A 209 16.30 -27.00 -7.47
N TRP A 210 15.75 -27.83 -8.35
CA TRP A 210 15.86 -29.30 -8.20
C TRP A 210 17.31 -29.77 -8.03
N ALA A 211 18.22 -29.32 -8.89
CA ALA A 211 19.62 -29.73 -8.85
C ALA A 211 20.38 -29.21 -7.62
N ALA A 212 19.92 -28.12 -6.97
CA ALA A 212 20.48 -27.67 -5.69
C ALA A 212 20.03 -28.58 -4.53
N HIS A 213 18.86 -29.23 -4.64
CA HIS A 213 18.23 -30.02 -3.57
C HIS A 213 18.23 -31.55 -3.82
N GLU A 214 18.72 -32.02 -4.97
CA GLU A 214 18.82 -33.44 -5.35
C GLU A 214 19.65 -34.30 -4.35
N GLY A 215 20.54 -33.70 -3.56
CA GLY A 215 21.39 -34.41 -2.58
C GLY A 215 20.87 -34.41 -1.13
N HIS A 216 19.74 -33.75 -0.85
CA HIS A 216 19.19 -33.64 0.52
C HIS A 216 17.90 -34.46 0.72
N GLY A 217 17.38 -35.10 -0.32
CA GLY A 217 16.14 -35.89 -0.28
C GLY A 217 16.31 -37.38 0.07
N GLU A 218 17.54 -37.88 0.28
CA GLU A 218 17.83 -39.31 0.52
C GLU A 218 18.08 -39.68 1.99
N HIS A 219 17.67 -38.86 2.96
CA HIS A 219 17.65 -39.25 4.38
C HIS A 219 16.24 -39.59 4.89
N GLU A 220 15.46 -40.30 4.07
CA GLU A 220 14.32 -41.07 4.56
C GLU A 220 14.59 -42.57 4.40
N GLY A 221 14.96 -43.20 5.52
CA GLY A 221 14.90 -44.67 5.68
C GLY A 221 16.25 -45.38 5.79
N GLY A 222 16.83 -45.40 6.99
CA GLY A 222 17.94 -46.30 7.31
C GLY A 222 18.37 -46.18 8.77
N GLU A 223 17.96 -47.15 9.59
CA GLU A 223 18.48 -47.38 10.94
C GLU A 223 20.01 -47.50 10.88
N ASP A 224 20.73 -46.74 11.70
CA ASP A 224 21.94 -47.22 12.36
C ASP A 224 22.27 -46.34 13.57
N HIS A 225 22.43 -47.02 14.70
CA HIS A 225 22.70 -46.51 16.03
C HIS A 225 23.95 -45.64 16.11
N HIS A 226 23.91 -44.54 16.87
CA HIS A 226 24.90 -44.24 17.90
C HIS A 226 24.36 -43.20 18.89
N ASP A 227 24.41 -43.57 20.18
CA ASP A 227 24.08 -42.74 21.33
C ASP A 227 24.94 -41.46 21.36
N GLU A 228 24.31 -40.30 21.51
CA GLU A 228 24.74 -39.22 22.41
C GLU A 228 23.64 -38.15 22.49
N GLU A 229 23.26 -37.79 23.71
CA GLU A 229 22.23 -36.82 24.05
C GLU A 229 22.56 -35.44 23.44
N ALA A 230 21.81 -35.03 22.41
CA ALA A 230 21.77 -33.66 21.93
C ALA A 230 20.31 -33.22 21.85
N GLU A 231 20.03 -32.10 22.52
CA GLU A 231 18.71 -31.47 22.60
C GLU A 231 18.05 -31.34 21.22
N GLU A 232 16.83 -31.86 21.09
CA GLU A 232 15.98 -31.76 19.91
C GLU A 232 15.67 -30.28 19.60
N ALA A 233 16.47 -29.69 18.71
CA ALA A 233 15.99 -28.65 17.84
C ALA A 233 15.26 -29.35 16.68
N GLU A 234 13.93 -29.34 16.68
CA GLU A 234 13.12 -29.61 15.49
C GLU A 234 13.57 -28.64 14.39
N GLU A 235 14.50 -29.06 13.54
CA GLU A 235 14.73 -28.39 12.27
C GLU A 235 13.49 -28.59 11.42
N ALA A 236 12.66 -27.57 11.34
CA ALA A 236 11.49 -27.54 10.47
C ALA A 236 11.95 -27.86 9.03
N HIS A 237 11.66 -29.08 8.58
CA HIS A 237 11.86 -29.52 7.20
C HIS A 237 11.11 -28.55 6.28
N HIS A 238 11.85 -27.61 5.68
CA HIS A 238 11.29 -26.71 4.69
C HIS A 238 11.12 -27.48 3.39
N ASP A 239 9.86 -27.61 2.95
CA ASP A 239 9.43 -28.38 1.78
C ASP A 239 9.91 -27.72 0.46
N VAL A 240 11.21 -27.81 0.16
CA VAL A 240 11.79 -27.30 -1.09
C VAL A 240 11.57 -28.34 -2.21
N PRO A 241 11.17 -27.94 -3.43
CA PRO A 241 10.90 -28.90 -4.48
C PRO A 241 12.10 -29.78 -4.82
N THR A 242 11.90 -31.10 -4.81
CA THR A 242 12.85 -32.12 -5.26
C THR A 242 12.42 -32.65 -6.64
N SER A 243 13.37 -33.26 -7.37
CA SER A 243 13.28 -33.68 -8.78
C SER A 243 11.85 -33.80 -9.37
N GLY A 244 11.41 -32.74 -10.05
CA GLY A 244 10.16 -32.70 -10.83
C GLY A 244 8.97 -32.07 -10.11
N ASP A 245 9.01 -31.92 -8.80
CA ASP A 245 7.93 -31.29 -8.02
C ASP A 245 7.99 -29.77 -8.07
N VAL A 246 6.89 -29.11 -7.74
CA VAL A 246 6.81 -27.64 -7.75
C VAL A 246 6.04 -27.16 -6.54
N THR A 247 6.40 -26.00 -5.99
CA THR A 247 5.71 -25.46 -4.80
C THR A 247 4.32 -24.95 -5.15
N ALA A 248 4.19 -24.28 -6.30
CA ALA A 248 2.92 -23.83 -6.82
C ALA A 248 2.94 -23.76 -8.34
N VAL A 249 1.75 -23.71 -8.95
CA VAL A 249 1.56 -23.49 -10.38
C VAL A 249 0.61 -22.32 -10.55
N LEU A 250 1.09 -21.28 -11.22
CA LEU A 250 0.27 -20.18 -11.67
C LEU A 250 -0.45 -20.56 -12.95
N ILE A 251 -1.77 -20.40 -12.95
CA ILE A 251 -2.64 -20.74 -14.06
C ILE A 251 -3.21 -19.47 -14.68
N GLU A 252 -2.98 -19.29 -15.98
CA GLU A 252 -3.78 -18.38 -16.81
C GLU A 252 -4.94 -19.19 -17.43
N PRO A 253 -6.19 -18.98 -16.99
CA PRO A 253 -7.33 -19.68 -17.57
C PRO A 253 -7.74 -19.06 -18.92
N LYS A 254 -8.31 -19.85 -19.84
CA LYS A 254 -8.81 -19.33 -21.13
C LYS A 254 -10.04 -18.42 -20.99
N SER A 255 -10.80 -18.57 -19.91
CA SER A 255 -11.97 -17.76 -19.60
C SER A 255 -12.32 -17.84 -18.11
N LEU A 256 -13.15 -16.92 -17.63
CA LEU A 256 -13.65 -16.96 -16.26
C LEU A 256 -14.41 -18.27 -15.95
N GLY A 257 -15.21 -18.78 -16.90
CA GLY A 257 -15.89 -20.06 -16.75
C GLY A 257 -14.92 -21.24 -16.66
N ALA A 258 -13.84 -21.22 -17.42
CA ALA A 258 -12.78 -22.22 -17.35
C ALA A 258 -12.07 -22.24 -15.98
N ALA A 259 -11.85 -21.05 -15.40
CA ALA A 259 -11.26 -20.90 -14.07
C ALA A 259 -12.14 -21.55 -12.98
N TYR A 260 -13.44 -21.25 -12.96
CA TYR A 260 -14.37 -21.85 -12.00
C TYR A 260 -14.54 -23.35 -12.20
N ALA A 261 -14.59 -23.82 -13.45
CA ALA A 261 -14.64 -25.26 -13.74
C ALA A 261 -13.38 -25.99 -13.23
N LEU A 262 -12.21 -25.39 -13.40
CA LEU A 262 -10.94 -25.92 -12.86
C LEU A 262 -10.97 -25.97 -11.33
N ALA A 263 -11.35 -24.86 -10.67
CA ALA A 263 -11.48 -24.83 -9.22
C ALA A 263 -12.45 -25.91 -8.69
N GLN A 264 -13.57 -26.13 -9.37
CA GLN A 264 -14.54 -27.16 -9.00
C GLN A 264 -13.96 -28.58 -9.10
N SER A 265 -13.12 -28.87 -10.10
CA SER A 265 -12.48 -30.19 -10.23
C SER A 265 -11.48 -30.50 -9.10
N PHE A 266 -10.96 -29.49 -8.42
CA PHE A 266 -10.01 -29.67 -7.30
C PHE A 266 -10.69 -29.85 -5.93
N ILE A 267 -12.02 -29.71 -5.84
CA ILE A 267 -12.75 -29.86 -4.57
C ILE A 267 -12.62 -31.28 -4.01
N LYS A 268 -12.68 -32.30 -4.87
CA LYS A 268 -12.61 -33.73 -4.48
C LYS A 268 -11.21 -34.34 -4.58
N ARG A 269 -10.23 -33.55 -5.01
CA ARG A 269 -8.83 -33.96 -5.16
C ARG A 269 -8.10 -33.84 -3.83
N ASN A 270 -7.15 -34.74 -3.59
CA ASN A 270 -6.30 -34.73 -2.38
C ASN A 270 -4.87 -34.26 -2.67
N ASP A 271 -4.45 -34.26 -3.93
CA ASP A 271 -3.11 -33.94 -4.42
C ASP A 271 -2.87 -32.44 -4.65
N GLY A 272 -3.87 -31.59 -4.38
CA GLY A 272 -3.71 -30.14 -4.45
C GLY A 272 -4.98 -29.34 -4.20
N GLN A 273 -4.85 -28.02 -4.19
CA GLN A 273 -5.97 -27.07 -4.16
C GLN A 273 -5.80 -25.96 -5.19
N VAL A 274 -6.93 -25.40 -5.59
CA VAL A 274 -7.02 -24.22 -6.43
C VAL A 274 -7.46 -23.02 -5.58
N VAL A 275 -6.78 -21.90 -5.72
CA VAL A 275 -7.05 -20.65 -5.01
C VAL A 275 -7.18 -19.50 -6.01
N PHE A 276 -8.13 -18.61 -5.75
CA PHE A 276 -8.26 -17.32 -6.43
C PHE A 276 -7.60 -16.26 -5.54
N PRO A 277 -6.40 -15.77 -5.86
CA PRO A 277 -5.69 -14.83 -5.01
C PRO A 277 -6.46 -13.55 -4.71
N SER A 278 -7.16 -13.03 -5.71
CA SER A 278 -8.02 -11.85 -5.56
C SER A 278 -9.11 -12.05 -4.51
N GLN A 279 -9.70 -13.25 -4.42
CA GLN A 279 -10.70 -13.56 -3.39
C GLN A 279 -10.07 -13.67 -1.99
N VAL A 280 -8.85 -14.18 -1.89
CA VAL A 280 -8.12 -14.25 -0.61
C VAL A 280 -7.84 -12.85 -0.09
N ILE A 281 -7.38 -11.94 -0.95
CA ILE A 281 -7.15 -10.53 -0.59
C ILE A 281 -8.46 -9.81 -0.25
N VAL A 282 -9.52 -10.01 -1.03
CA VAL A 282 -10.84 -9.44 -0.71
C VAL A 282 -11.35 -9.97 0.63
N ARG A 283 -11.18 -11.26 0.93
CA ARG A 283 -11.57 -11.83 2.22
C ARG A 283 -10.77 -11.25 3.38
N LEU A 284 -9.45 -11.11 3.22
CA LEU A 284 -8.58 -10.47 4.21
C LEU A 284 -9.04 -9.03 4.47
N PHE A 285 -9.33 -8.26 3.42
CA PHE A 285 -9.88 -6.91 3.59
C PHE A 285 -11.28 -6.89 4.15
N SER A 286 -12.14 -7.86 3.83
CA SER A 286 -13.49 -7.92 4.40
C SER A 286 -13.45 -8.25 5.90
N ALA A 287 -12.50 -9.09 6.33
CA ALA A 287 -12.24 -9.35 7.75
C ALA A 287 -11.68 -8.11 8.44
N MET A 288 -10.83 -7.34 7.75
CA MET A 288 -10.38 -6.01 8.16
C MET A 288 -11.41 -4.91 7.91
N GLY A 289 -12.55 -5.17 7.28
CA GLY A 289 -13.51 -4.14 6.85
C GLY A 289 -14.13 -3.41 8.03
N ARG A 290 -14.18 -4.10 9.18
CA ARG A 290 -14.50 -3.49 10.47
C ARG A 290 -13.50 -2.39 10.86
N SER A 291 -12.24 -2.49 10.45
CA SER A 291 -11.20 -1.48 10.66
C SER A 291 -11.40 -0.24 9.78
N GLU A 292 -11.96 -0.37 8.57
CA GLU A 292 -12.30 0.79 7.73
C GLU A 292 -13.44 1.61 8.37
N GLU A 293 -14.47 0.93 8.88
CA GLU A 293 -15.55 1.59 9.63
C GLU A 293 -15.01 2.28 10.89
N ILE A 294 -14.17 1.61 11.67
CA ILE A 294 -13.54 2.19 12.87
C ILE A 294 -12.68 3.40 12.50
N LEU A 295 -11.86 3.30 11.45
CA LEU A 295 -11.00 4.40 11.03
C LEU A 295 -11.81 5.57 10.49
N SER A 296 -12.90 5.30 9.75
CA SER A 296 -13.84 6.31 9.30
C SER A 296 -14.46 7.06 10.48
N VAL A 297 -14.88 6.36 11.54
CA VAL A 297 -15.37 6.99 12.78
C VAL A 297 -14.31 7.89 13.41
N VAL A 298 -13.04 7.45 13.46
CA VAL A 298 -11.92 8.28 13.96
C VAL A 298 -11.73 9.52 13.09
N VAL A 299 -11.71 9.38 11.76
CA VAL A 299 -11.57 10.50 10.81
C VAL A 299 -12.70 11.50 10.98
N TRP A 300 -13.96 11.04 11.03
CA TRP A 300 -15.11 11.91 11.26
C TRP A 300 -15.09 12.59 12.63
N SER A 301 -14.63 11.88 13.67
CA SER A 301 -14.47 12.45 15.02
C SER A 301 -13.40 13.54 15.05
N VAL A 302 -12.25 13.32 14.41
CA VAL A 302 -11.18 14.31 14.29
C VAL A 302 -11.66 15.53 13.50
N LEU A 303 -12.36 15.32 12.38
CA LEU A 303 -12.93 16.41 11.59
C LEU A 303 -13.99 17.19 12.38
N ALA A 304 -14.84 16.53 13.16
CA ALA A 304 -15.83 17.16 14.01
C ALA A 304 -15.17 18.02 15.10
N VAL A 305 -14.21 17.46 15.85
CA VAL A 305 -13.46 18.18 16.90
C VAL A 305 -12.71 19.36 16.31
N THR A 306 -12.06 19.19 15.15
CA THR A 306 -11.34 20.25 14.44
C THR A 306 -12.31 21.35 14.01
N THR A 307 -13.46 20.99 13.46
CA THR A 307 -14.50 21.95 13.02
C THR A 307 -15.05 22.76 14.20
N VAL A 308 -15.42 22.09 15.29
CA VAL A 308 -15.94 22.75 16.51
C VAL A 308 -14.88 23.67 17.11
N THR A 309 -13.64 23.19 17.22
CA THR A 309 -12.51 23.99 17.74
C THR A 309 -12.27 25.22 16.88
N SER A 310 -12.33 25.07 15.54
CA SER A 310 -12.19 26.18 14.59
C SER A 310 -13.30 27.22 14.76
N LEU A 311 -14.54 26.77 14.92
CA LEU A 311 -15.68 27.66 15.17
C LEU A 311 -15.54 28.43 16.49
N LEU A 312 -15.11 27.76 17.57
CA LEU A 312 -14.90 28.38 18.87
C LEU A 312 -13.80 29.44 18.82
N ILE A 313 -12.67 29.15 18.17
CA ILE A 313 -11.56 30.09 18.02
C ILE A 313 -11.98 31.29 17.16
N LEU A 314 -12.70 31.07 16.05
CA LEU A 314 -13.22 32.15 15.21
C LEU A 314 -14.24 33.03 15.96
N PHE A 315 -15.13 32.41 16.75
CA PHE A 315 -16.10 33.12 17.57
C PHE A 315 -15.44 33.92 18.69
N TRP A 316 -14.43 33.34 19.35
CA TRP A 316 -13.68 34.02 20.40
C TRP A 316 -12.87 35.19 19.84
N SER A 317 -12.19 34.98 18.70
CA SER A 317 -11.49 36.04 17.95
C SER A 317 -12.45 37.16 17.57
N GLY A 318 -13.65 36.84 17.09
CA GLY A 318 -14.68 37.83 16.80
C GLY A 318 -15.16 38.58 18.05
N SER A 319 -15.33 37.87 19.16
CA SER A 319 -15.78 38.45 20.42
C SER A 319 -14.74 39.38 21.06
N SER A 320 -13.45 39.06 20.94
CA SER A 320 -12.35 39.93 21.38
C SER A 320 -12.28 41.25 20.59
N ARG A 321 -12.93 41.31 19.41
CA ARG A 321 -12.90 42.46 18.49
C ARG A 321 -14.18 43.30 18.48
N LYS A 322 -15.11 43.03 19.39
CA LYS A 322 -16.39 43.76 19.48
C LYS A 322 -16.20 45.28 19.56
N ASN A 323 -15.20 45.75 20.31
CA ASN A 323 -14.93 47.17 20.47
C ASN A 323 -14.42 47.82 19.17
N GLU A 324 -13.50 47.17 18.47
CA GLU A 324 -12.97 47.63 17.18
C GLU A 324 -14.07 47.67 16.11
N TYR A 325 -14.89 46.62 16.03
CA TYR A 325 -16.01 46.56 15.09
C TYR A 325 -17.08 47.62 15.37
N THR A 326 -17.34 47.92 16.64
CA THR A 326 -18.34 48.94 16.97
C THR A 326 -17.82 50.35 16.76
N LEU A 327 -16.51 50.60 16.96
CA LEU A 327 -15.85 51.84 16.55
C LEU A 327 -15.97 52.05 15.03
N LEU A 328 -15.64 51.03 14.23
CA LEU A 328 -15.76 51.09 12.76
C LEU A 328 -17.21 51.36 12.33
N ARG A 329 -18.19 50.76 13.01
CA ARG A 329 -19.61 51.00 12.76
C ARG A 329 -20.03 52.44 13.12
N ALA A 330 -19.51 52.99 14.21
CA ALA A 330 -19.73 54.39 14.60
C ALA A 330 -19.11 55.38 13.60
N LEU A 331 -18.02 55.01 12.94
CA LEU A 331 -17.41 55.75 11.83
C LEU A 331 -18.16 55.58 10.48
N GLY A 332 -19.30 54.88 10.48
CA GLY A 332 -20.18 54.75 9.32
C GLY A 332 -19.95 53.51 8.45
N LEU A 333 -19.13 52.53 8.87
CA LEU A 333 -19.02 51.27 8.14
C LEU A 333 -20.32 50.45 8.25
N PRO A 334 -20.89 49.97 7.12
CA PRO A 334 -22.10 49.17 7.17
C PRO A 334 -21.80 47.74 7.65
N ALA A 335 -22.79 47.11 8.30
CA ALA A 335 -22.66 45.75 8.86
C ALA A 335 -22.23 44.70 7.83
N ARG A 336 -22.63 44.87 6.55
CA ARG A 336 -22.20 44.00 5.43
C ARG A 336 -20.69 44.02 5.19
N THR A 337 -20.03 45.16 5.40
CA THR A 337 -18.59 45.29 5.22
C THR A 337 -17.85 44.62 6.36
N LEU A 338 -18.36 44.74 7.60
CA LEU A 338 -17.80 44.04 8.76
C LEU A 338 -17.95 42.52 8.65
N PHE A 339 -19.13 42.06 8.19
CA PHE A 339 -19.35 40.66 7.84
C PHE A 339 -18.34 40.17 6.78
N ALA A 340 -18.19 40.91 5.68
CA ALA A 340 -17.29 40.53 4.60
C ALA A 340 -15.83 40.44 5.05
N VAL A 341 -15.37 41.35 5.94
CA VAL A 341 -14.01 41.29 6.51
C VAL A 341 -13.84 40.02 7.34
N GLY A 342 -14.76 39.73 8.27
CA GLY A 342 -14.67 38.55 9.13
C GLY A 342 -14.80 37.23 8.36
N TRP A 343 -15.64 37.21 7.32
CA TRP A 343 -15.81 36.03 6.46
C TRP A 343 -14.57 35.76 5.63
N VAL A 344 -13.97 36.80 5.01
CA VAL A 344 -12.72 36.65 4.24
C VAL A 344 -11.56 36.20 5.14
N GLU A 345 -11.46 36.74 6.36
CA GLU A 345 -10.46 36.30 7.34
C GLU A 345 -10.62 34.81 7.72
N GLY A 346 -11.85 34.40 8.03
CA GLY A 346 -12.17 33.01 8.32
C GLY A 346 -11.88 32.09 7.14
N ALA A 347 -12.29 32.50 5.94
CA ALA A 347 -12.06 31.78 4.70
C ALA A 347 -10.55 31.61 4.40
N VAL A 348 -9.76 32.68 4.50
CA VAL A 348 -8.30 32.61 4.32
C VAL A 348 -7.69 31.63 5.32
N THR A 349 -8.07 31.72 6.60
CA THR A 349 -7.50 30.84 7.63
C THR A 349 -7.85 29.37 7.40
N ILE A 350 -9.11 29.07 7.07
CA ILE A 350 -9.56 27.72 6.75
C ILE A 350 -8.87 27.18 5.51
N CYS A 351 -8.82 27.96 4.42
CA CYS A 351 -8.14 27.53 3.20
C CYS A 351 -6.65 27.25 3.47
N THR A 352 -5.96 28.13 4.20
CA THR A 352 -4.55 27.89 4.54
C THR A 352 -4.36 26.64 5.38
N GLY A 353 -5.17 26.43 6.42
CA GLY A 353 -5.05 25.25 7.29
C GLY A 353 -5.38 23.94 6.57
N LEU A 354 -6.47 23.90 5.79
CA LEU A 354 -6.85 22.70 5.05
C LEU A 354 -5.85 22.35 3.95
N LEU A 355 -5.34 23.34 3.20
CA LEU A 355 -4.35 23.10 2.16
C LEU A 355 -3.00 22.65 2.75
N THR A 356 -2.52 23.31 3.80
CA THR A 356 -1.26 22.90 4.45
C THR A 356 -1.41 21.53 5.11
N GLY A 357 -2.55 21.26 5.75
CA GLY A 357 -2.86 19.96 6.31
C GLY A 357 -2.85 18.85 5.27
N TRP A 358 -3.56 19.05 4.14
CA TRP A 358 -3.56 18.10 3.03
C TRP A 358 -2.14 17.84 2.49
N ILE A 359 -1.34 18.90 2.26
CA ILE A 359 0.05 18.76 1.81
C ILE A 359 0.89 17.97 2.83
N VAL A 360 0.78 18.30 4.12
CA VAL A 360 1.53 17.64 5.19
C VAL A 360 1.12 16.17 5.33
N GLY A 361 -0.17 15.86 5.28
CA GLY A 361 -0.68 14.48 5.31
C GLY A 361 -0.14 13.66 4.15
N ARG A 362 -0.11 14.25 2.95
CA ARG A 362 0.42 13.61 1.74
C ARG A 362 1.94 13.44 1.77
N ALA A 363 2.67 14.43 2.29
CA ALA A 363 4.12 14.34 2.52
C ALA A 363 4.45 13.26 3.56
N GLY A 364 3.68 13.17 4.64
CA GLY A 364 3.81 12.12 5.65
C GLY A 364 3.57 10.73 5.09
N LEU A 365 2.58 10.58 4.20
CA LEU A 365 2.33 9.33 3.50
C LEU A 365 3.47 8.94 2.56
N TRP A 366 3.98 9.90 1.78
CA TRP A 366 5.13 9.66 0.90
C TRP A 366 6.36 9.22 1.71
N LEU A 367 6.61 9.85 2.87
CA LEU A 367 7.68 9.44 3.78
C LEU A 367 7.45 8.00 4.30
N LEU A 368 6.23 7.68 4.74
CA LEU A 368 5.87 6.33 5.21
C LEU A 368 6.09 5.29 4.11
N PHE A 369 5.57 5.52 2.91
CA PHE A 369 5.67 4.59 1.79
C PHE A 369 7.11 4.43 1.29
N SER A 370 7.89 5.51 1.22
CA SER A 370 9.31 5.42 0.86
C SER A 370 10.12 4.58 1.86
N SER A 371 9.83 4.71 3.16
CA SER A 371 10.45 3.90 4.21
C SER A 371 9.98 2.45 4.19
N LEU A 372 8.68 2.23 3.94
CA LEU A 372 8.10 0.89 3.85
C LEU A 372 8.58 0.15 2.61
N SER A 373 8.61 0.77 1.43
CA SER A 373 9.05 0.10 0.19
C SER A 373 10.50 -0.38 0.22
N GLN A 374 11.34 0.12 1.14
CA GLN A 374 12.67 -0.44 1.41
C GLN A 374 12.63 -1.75 2.21
N LYS A 375 11.58 -1.96 3.01
CA LYS A 375 11.43 -3.08 3.95
C LYS A 375 10.41 -4.12 3.50
N THR A 376 9.30 -3.68 2.92
CA THR A 376 8.23 -4.52 2.37
C THR A 376 8.35 -4.59 0.85
N ALA A 377 7.97 -5.73 0.28
CA ALA A 377 8.01 -5.97 -1.16
C ALA A 377 6.83 -5.29 -1.91
N LEU A 378 6.10 -4.39 -1.25
CA LEU A 378 4.91 -3.73 -1.79
C LEU A 378 5.27 -2.35 -2.33
N THR A 379 4.94 -2.11 -3.60
CA THR A 379 4.96 -0.77 -4.19
C THR A 379 3.67 -0.04 -3.82
N LEU A 380 3.74 0.67 -2.70
CA LEU A 380 2.67 1.52 -2.21
C LEU A 380 2.78 2.88 -2.91
N THR A 381 1.89 3.12 -3.87
CA THR A 381 1.76 4.42 -4.54
C THR A 381 0.42 5.03 -4.19
N ALA A 382 0.41 6.32 -3.84
CA ALA A 382 -0.80 7.10 -3.69
C ALA A 382 -0.85 8.18 -4.78
N PRO A 383 -1.24 7.84 -6.03
CA PRO A 383 -1.42 8.85 -7.07
C PRO A 383 -2.50 9.85 -6.66
N LEU A 384 -2.42 11.08 -7.18
CA LEU A 384 -3.50 12.07 -7.03
C LEU A 384 -4.72 11.54 -7.79
N THR A 385 -5.74 11.12 -7.05
CA THR A 385 -7.00 10.67 -7.66
C THR A 385 -7.94 11.84 -7.87
N GLY A 386 -8.79 11.77 -8.90
CA GLY A 386 -9.83 12.79 -9.12
C GLY A 386 -10.81 12.89 -7.93
N TYR A 387 -11.04 11.77 -7.25
CA TYR A 387 -11.86 11.72 -6.03
C TYR A 387 -11.23 12.52 -4.88
N GLU A 388 -9.93 12.37 -4.64
CA GLU A 388 -9.20 13.12 -3.62
C GLU A 388 -9.26 14.63 -3.89
N ALA A 389 -9.00 15.05 -5.14
CA ALA A 389 -9.09 16.46 -5.52
C ALA A 389 -10.52 17.01 -5.31
N GLY A 390 -11.53 16.22 -5.65
CA GLY A 390 -12.94 16.56 -5.40
C GLY A 390 -13.27 16.68 -3.92
N ALA A 391 -12.77 15.77 -3.07
CA ALA A 391 -12.98 15.79 -1.63
C ALA A 391 -12.32 17.01 -0.97
N VAL A 392 -11.09 17.35 -1.35
CA VAL A 392 -10.39 18.57 -0.88
C VAL A 392 -11.15 19.82 -1.31
N ALA A 393 -11.59 19.89 -2.57
CA ALA A 393 -12.39 21.01 -3.05
C ALA A 393 -13.72 21.15 -2.28
N ALA A 394 -14.42 20.04 -2.03
CA ALA A 394 -15.65 20.03 -1.24
C ALA A 394 -15.41 20.48 0.20
N ALA A 395 -14.32 20.03 0.84
CA ALA A 395 -13.94 20.43 2.19
C ALA A 395 -13.61 21.93 2.28
N LEU A 396 -12.90 22.48 1.28
CA LEU A 396 -12.62 23.91 1.20
C LEU A 396 -13.91 24.72 1.06
N LEU A 397 -14.82 24.33 0.17
CA LEU A 397 -16.11 25.00 -0.02
C LEU A 397 -16.97 24.96 1.24
N ALA A 398 -17.08 23.79 1.87
CA ALA A 398 -17.81 23.61 3.12
C ALA A 398 -17.21 24.46 4.25
N GLY A 399 -15.88 24.45 4.39
CA GLY A 399 -15.18 25.25 5.39
C GLY A 399 -15.39 26.76 5.20
N VAL A 400 -15.28 27.26 3.96
CA VAL A 400 -15.58 28.66 3.63
C VAL A 400 -17.03 29.00 3.97
N ALA A 401 -18.00 28.13 3.66
CA ALA A 401 -19.40 28.35 4.02
C ALA A 401 -19.60 28.40 5.55
N VAL A 402 -18.98 27.47 6.29
CA VAL A 402 -19.06 27.39 7.76
C VAL A 402 -18.44 28.63 8.42
N SER A 403 -17.39 29.22 7.84
CA SER A 403 -16.79 30.46 8.37
C SER A 403 -17.73 31.67 8.34
N ALA A 404 -18.82 31.62 7.57
CA ALA A 404 -19.84 32.66 7.58
C ALA A 404 -20.61 32.72 8.92
N LEU A 405 -20.74 31.61 9.65
CA LEU A 405 -21.48 31.55 10.92
C LEU A 405 -20.93 32.52 11.98
N PRO A 406 -19.64 32.47 12.37
CA PRO A 406 -19.08 33.45 13.30
C PRO A 406 -19.11 34.87 12.72
N ALA A 407 -18.94 35.04 11.40
CA ALA A 407 -19.03 36.35 10.75
C ALA A 407 -20.42 36.99 10.87
N LEU A 408 -21.50 36.21 10.72
CA LEU A 408 -22.87 36.67 10.90
C LEU A 408 -23.17 37.05 12.35
N ALA A 409 -22.67 36.26 13.31
CA ALA A 409 -22.81 36.56 14.72
C ALA A 409 -22.16 37.91 15.10
N MET A 410 -21.04 38.27 14.46
CA MET A 410 -20.39 39.56 14.64
C MET A 410 -21.19 40.73 14.03
N GLY A 411 -21.70 40.57 12.80
CA GLY A 411 -22.44 41.62 12.11
C GLY A 411 -23.75 42.04 12.79
N ARG A 412 -24.30 41.17 13.66
CA ARG A 412 -25.53 41.40 14.42
C ARG A 412 -25.33 41.97 15.82
N ALA A 413 -24.10 42.24 16.26
CA ALA A 413 -23.87 42.76 17.61
C ALA A 413 -24.60 44.11 17.84
N PRO A 414 -25.46 44.22 18.88
CA PRO A 414 -26.25 45.42 19.13
C PRO A 414 -25.37 46.61 19.55
N MET A 415 -25.66 47.79 19.02
CA MET A 415 -24.98 49.06 19.33
C MET A 415 -25.27 49.58 20.75
N GLU A 416 -26.12 48.92 21.52
CA GLU A 416 -26.63 49.42 22.80
C GLU A 416 -25.56 49.48 23.92
N LYS A 417 -24.43 48.78 23.76
CA LYS A 417 -23.37 48.76 24.79
C LYS A 417 -22.34 49.88 24.72
N LEU A 418 -22.43 50.80 23.75
CA LEU A 418 -21.48 51.92 23.60
C LEU A 418 -21.96 53.25 24.16
N LEU A 419 -23.21 53.32 24.66
CA LEU A 419 -23.75 54.54 25.29
C LEU A 419 -23.78 54.51 26.82
N GLY A 420 -23.24 53.49 27.47
CA GLY A 420 -22.94 53.55 28.90
C GLY A 420 -24.11 53.99 29.78
N THR A 421 -25.32 53.47 29.60
CA THR A 421 -26.32 53.52 30.67
C THR A 421 -26.11 52.30 31.56
N SER A 422 -25.10 52.39 32.43
CA SER A 422 -25.17 51.72 33.73
C SER A 422 -26.35 52.33 34.47
N SER A 423 -27.47 51.62 34.56
CA SER A 423 -28.56 51.97 35.47
C SER A 423 -28.04 51.88 36.90
N LEU A 424 -27.95 53.04 37.56
CA LEU A 424 -27.96 53.17 39.01
C LEU A 424 -29.26 52.61 39.60
#